data_AF-A0A943XR51-F1
#
_entry.id   AF-A0A943XR51-F1
#
_cell.length_a   1.000
_cell.length_b   1.000
_cell.length_c   1.000
_cell.angle_alpha   90.00
_cell.angle_beta   90.00
_cell.angle_gamma   90.00
#
_symmetry.space_group_name_H-M   'P 1'
#
loop_
_entity.id
_entity.type
_entity.pdbx_description
1 polymer ?
#
loop_
_entity_poly.entity_id
_entity_poly.type
_entity_poly.pdbx_seq_one_letter_code
_entity_poly.pdbx_strand_id
1 'polypeptide(L)'
;MHYIRALREQAGLTQAQVIDGYRGVMNVPLFSMIEHGIVPAPSELEEHVLSVLAKEKVQIDLEAEREENTKFINAEKCLLPYIGTGRENATRRIFLRSMSGMKDRVMRNSIALLREKYPILNFQNGEGYYLSYDPVELAQYRNQEMHRIQNIYRALGGVNRILGEVNHE
;
A
#
# COMPACT_ATOMS: atom_id res chain seq x y z
N MET A 1 7.94 29.74 0.70
CA MET A 1 8.39 28.35 0.87
C MET A 1 8.65 27.78 -0.52
N HIS A 2 9.89 27.38 -0.80
CA HIS A 2 10.27 26.81 -2.09
C HIS A 2 9.89 25.34 -2.19
N TYR A 3 9.54 24.85 -3.38
CA TYR A 3 9.07 23.46 -3.57
C TYR A 3 10.14 22.41 -3.22
N ILE A 4 11.43 22.75 -3.42
CA ILE A 4 12.59 21.92 -3.02
C ILE A 4 12.49 21.44 -1.58
N ARG A 5 12.03 22.31 -0.67
CA ARG A 5 11.87 21.97 0.75
C ARG A 5 10.86 20.84 0.96
N ALA A 6 9.70 20.96 0.32
CA ALA A 6 8.64 19.95 0.42
C ALA A 6 9.12 18.60 -0.15
N LEU A 7 9.83 18.63 -1.28
CA LEU A 7 10.38 17.43 -1.90
C LEU A 7 11.45 16.75 -1.02
N ARG A 8 12.35 17.54 -0.42
CA ARG A 8 13.36 17.02 0.51
C ARG A 8 12.72 16.38 1.74
N GLU A 9 11.76 17.08 2.35
CA GLU A 9 11.06 16.59 3.56
C GLU A 9 10.27 15.30 3.26
N GLN A 10 9.60 15.21 2.10
CA GLN A 10 8.93 13.99 1.65
C GLN A 10 9.89 12.81 1.46
N ALA A 11 11.11 13.07 1.00
CA ALA A 11 12.15 12.05 0.87
C ALA A 11 12.89 11.76 2.18
N GLY A 12 12.58 12.44 3.28
CA GLY A 12 13.24 12.24 4.57
C GLY A 12 14.72 12.65 4.62
N LEU A 13 15.18 13.48 3.68
CA LEU A 13 16.59 13.86 3.55
C LEU A 13 16.92 15.11 4.37
N THR A 14 18.14 15.17 4.90
CA THR A 14 18.67 16.39 5.52
C THR A 14 19.18 17.36 4.46
N GLN A 15 19.26 18.66 4.79
CA GLN A 15 19.81 19.68 3.89
C GLN A 15 21.26 19.36 3.48
N ALA A 16 22.06 18.82 4.40
CA ALA A 16 23.44 18.42 4.14
C ALA A 16 23.54 17.26 3.13
N GLN A 17 22.66 16.25 3.24
CA GLN A 17 22.61 15.14 2.28
C GLN A 17 22.20 15.59 0.88
N VAL A 18 21.30 16.57 0.77
CA VAL A 18 20.82 17.06 -0.54
C VAL A 18 21.87 17.86 -1.30
N ILE A 19 22.75 18.58 -0.59
CA ILE A 19 23.80 19.40 -1.24
C ILE A 19 25.12 18.65 -1.37
N ASP A 20 25.22 17.43 -0.84
CA ASP A 20 26.42 16.61 -0.93
C ASP A 20 26.71 16.23 -2.39
N GLY A 21 27.94 16.47 -2.83
CA GLY A 21 28.34 16.25 -4.22
C GLY A 21 27.75 17.25 -5.23
N TYR A 22 27.08 18.32 -4.79
CA TYR A 22 26.73 19.44 -5.67
C TYR A 22 28.00 20.13 -6.17
N ARG A 23 28.10 20.34 -7.49
CA ARG A 23 29.31 20.88 -8.12
C ARG A 23 29.52 22.38 -7.91
N GLY A 24 28.45 23.12 -7.59
CA GLY A 24 28.51 24.56 -7.33
C GLY A 24 28.85 24.90 -5.88
N VAL A 25 28.99 26.20 -5.59
CA VAL A 25 29.19 26.68 -4.21
C VAL A 25 27.85 26.65 -3.47
N MET A 26 27.65 25.67 -2.59
CA MET A 26 26.46 25.55 -1.75
C MET A 26 26.83 25.16 -0.33
N ASN A 27 26.18 25.77 0.64
CA ASN A 27 26.29 25.42 2.05
C ASN A 27 24.89 25.37 2.68
N VAL A 28 24.78 24.75 3.85
CA VAL A 28 23.49 24.56 4.54
C VAL A 28 22.76 25.88 4.81
N PRO A 29 23.41 26.96 5.30
CA PRO A 29 22.74 28.26 5.47
C PRO A 29 22.15 28.83 4.17
N LEU A 30 22.91 28.81 3.08
CA LEU A 30 22.46 29.32 1.78
C LEU A 30 21.32 28.47 1.22
N PHE A 31 21.42 27.15 1.32
CA PHE A 31 20.37 26.23 0.91
C PHE A 31 19.08 26.45 1.72
N SER A 32 19.19 26.68 3.03
CA SER A 32 18.06 27.03 3.88
C SER A 32 17.38 28.33 3.43
N MET A 33 18.15 29.37 3.11
CA MET A 33 17.59 30.62 2.55
C MET A 33 16.83 30.37 1.25
N ILE A 34 17.31 29.47 0.39
CA ILE A 34 16.61 29.04 -0.82
C ILE A 34 15.30 28.31 -0.47
N GLU A 35 15.33 27.34 0.45
CA GLU A 35 14.13 26.60 0.90
C GLU A 35 13.04 27.51 1.46
N HIS A 36 13.44 28.59 2.12
CA HIS A 36 12.53 29.60 2.64
C HIS A 36 12.03 30.59 1.57
N GLY A 37 12.64 30.60 0.38
CA GLY A 37 12.31 31.49 -0.73
C GLY A 37 12.90 32.89 -0.58
N ILE A 38 13.95 33.04 0.24
CA ILE A 38 14.67 34.30 0.44
C ILE A 38 15.62 34.55 -0.74
N VAL A 39 16.22 33.49 -1.27
CA VAL A 39 17.15 33.49 -2.41
C VAL A 39 16.59 32.55 -3.48
N PRO A 40 16.65 32.90 -4.78
CA PRO A 40 16.24 31.98 -5.84
C PRO A 40 17.19 30.77 -5.92
N ALA A 41 16.65 29.60 -6.24
CA ALA A 41 17.46 28.41 -6.50
C ALA A 41 18.20 28.57 -7.85
N PRO A 42 19.51 28.28 -7.92
CA PRO A 42 20.20 28.09 -9.19
C PRO A 42 19.62 26.89 -9.94
N SER A 43 19.51 26.96 -11.27
CA SER A 43 18.96 25.87 -12.08
C SER A 43 19.73 24.56 -11.90
N GLU A 44 21.05 24.63 -11.75
CA GLU A 44 21.90 23.45 -11.55
C GLU A 44 21.63 22.77 -10.19
N LEU A 45 21.23 23.54 -9.18
CA LEU A 45 20.83 23.02 -7.88
C LEU A 45 19.51 22.25 -8.00
N GLU A 46 18.55 22.77 -8.77
CA GLU A 46 17.28 22.09 -8.99
C GLU A 46 17.50 20.72 -9.67
N GLU A 47 18.30 20.68 -10.73
CA GLU A 47 18.67 19.43 -11.40
C GLU A 47 19.37 18.44 -10.46
N HIS A 48 20.31 18.94 -9.64
CA HIS A 48 21.02 18.12 -8.67
C HIS A 48 20.06 17.54 -7.61
N VAL A 49 19.21 18.37 -7.01
CA VAL A 49 18.22 17.96 -6.00
C VAL A 49 17.28 16.91 -6.60
N LEU A 50 16.76 17.14 -7.81
CA LEU A 50 15.92 16.17 -8.51
C LEU A 50 16.65 14.85 -8.74
N SER A 51 17.95 14.88 -9.07
CA SER A 51 18.76 13.67 -9.25
C SER A 51 19.00 12.90 -7.93
N VAL A 52 19.23 13.61 -6.82
CA VAL A 52 19.41 13.00 -5.49
C VAL A 52 18.10 12.39 -5.01
N LEU A 53 16.99 13.12 -5.15
CA LEU A 53 15.65 12.61 -4.83
C LEU A 53 15.27 11.40 -5.69
N ALA A 54 15.63 11.41 -6.98
CA ALA A 54 15.40 10.27 -7.86
C ALA A 54 16.20 9.04 -7.41
N LYS A 55 17.46 9.21 -7.00
CA LYS A 55 18.28 8.12 -6.46
C LYS A 55 17.72 7.58 -5.15
N GLU A 56 17.35 8.45 -4.22
CA GLU A 56 16.77 8.06 -2.94
C GLU A 56 15.40 7.41 -3.12
N LYS A 57 14.55 7.89 -4.05
CA LYS A 57 13.30 7.21 -4.45
C LYS A 57 13.52 5.88 -5.16
N VAL A 58 14.61 5.72 -5.90
CA VAL A 58 15.04 4.43 -6.50
C VAL A 58 15.58 3.48 -5.43
N GLN A 59 16.02 4.02 -4.29
CA GLN A 59 16.46 3.27 -3.12
C GLN A 59 15.31 2.98 -2.14
N ILE A 60 14.20 3.73 -2.21
CA ILE A 60 12.88 3.27 -1.71
C ILE A 60 12.61 1.95 -2.44
N ASP A 61 12.38 0.93 -1.63
CA ASP A 61 12.58 -0.51 -1.86
C ASP A 61 11.99 -1.07 -3.17
N LEU A 62 12.68 -0.81 -4.30
CA LEU A 62 12.34 -1.37 -5.60
C LEU A 62 12.32 -2.91 -5.58
N GLU A 63 13.07 -3.54 -4.68
CA GLU A 63 13.06 -4.99 -4.51
C GLU A 63 11.77 -5.47 -3.87
N ALA A 64 11.31 -4.84 -2.79
CA ALA A 64 10.01 -5.13 -2.18
C ALA A 64 8.85 -4.78 -3.11
N GLU A 65 8.88 -3.64 -3.81
CA GLU A 65 7.85 -3.30 -4.80
C GLU A 65 7.82 -4.31 -5.96
N ARG A 66 8.99 -4.77 -6.43
CA ARG A 66 9.06 -5.83 -7.45
C ARG A 66 8.54 -7.15 -6.92
N GLU A 67 8.88 -7.51 -5.68
CA GLU A 67 8.40 -8.73 -5.03
C GLU A 67 6.87 -8.70 -4.85
N GLU A 68 6.33 -7.57 -4.38
CA GLU A 68 4.90 -7.36 -4.20
C GLU A 68 4.15 -7.38 -5.53
N ASN A 69 4.65 -6.67 -6.56
CA ASN A 69 4.10 -6.74 -7.90
C ASN A 69 4.16 -8.16 -8.48
N THR A 70 5.24 -8.89 -8.23
CA THR A 70 5.36 -10.30 -8.66
C THR A 70 4.33 -11.18 -7.96
N LYS A 71 4.13 -11.02 -6.64
CA LYS A 71 3.09 -11.74 -5.88
C LYS A 71 1.70 -11.41 -6.41
N PHE A 72 1.42 -10.16 -6.71
CA PHE A 72 0.14 -9.72 -7.26
C PHE A 72 -0.11 -10.34 -8.64
N ILE A 73 0.84 -10.22 -9.58
CA ILE A 73 0.74 -10.78 -10.93
C ILE A 73 0.54 -12.29 -10.88
N ASN A 74 1.25 -12.99 -9.99
CA ASN A 74 1.10 -14.43 -9.82
C ASN A 74 -0.28 -14.79 -9.24
N ALA A 75 -0.76 -14.06 -8.25
CA ALA A 75 -2.10 -14.24 -7.70
C ALA A 75 -3.17 -14.04 -8.77
N GLU A 76 -3.05 -12.96 -9.55
CA GLU A 76 -3.98 -12.58 -10.61
C GLU A 76 -4.05 -13.67 -11.67
N LYS A 77 -2.91 -14.08 -12.22
CA LYS A 77 -2.84 -15.14 -13.24
C LYS A 77 -3.36 -16.48 -12.75
N CYS A 78 -3.11 -16.85 -11.49
CA CYS A 78 -3.42 -18.18 -10.98
C CYS A 78 -4.81 -18.32 -10.36
N LEU A 79 -5.47 -17.22 -9.97
CA LEU A 79 -6.76 -17.27 -9.27
C LEU A 79 -7.87 -16.55 -10.01
N LEU A 80 -7.61 -15.37 -10.57
CA LEU A 80 -8.66 -14.53 -11.17
C LEU A 80 -9.41 -15.24 -12.33
N PRO A 81 -8.77 -16.03 -13.22
CA PRO A 81 -9.48 -16.77 -14.26
C PRO A 81 -10.51 -17.78 -13.74
N TYR A 82 -10.41 -18.17 -12.47
CA TYR A 82 -11.29 -19.13 -11.83
C TYR A 82 -12.34 -18.47 -10.91
N ILE A 83 -12.38 -17.14 -10.82
CA ILE A 83 -13.36 -16.41 -10.01
C ILE A 83 -14.38 -15.80 -10.98
N GLY A 84 -15.60 -16.34 -10.97
CA GLY A 84 -16.68 -15.85 -11.81
C GLY A 84 -17.26 -14.51 -11.34
N THR A 85 -17.96 -13.82 -12.25
CA THR A 85 -18.70 -12.59 -11.96
C THR A 85 -20.15 -12.90 -11.65
N GLY A 86 -20.71 -12.30 -10.60
CA GLY A 86 -22.05 -12.59 -10.10
C GLY A 86 -22.06 -13.71 -9.06
N ARG A 87 -22.99 -13.64 -8.11
CA ARG A 87 -23.10 -14.56 -6.96
C ARG A 87 -23.33 -16.01 -7.41
N GLU A 88 -24.11 -16.19 -8.46
CA GLU A 88 -24.40 -17.47 -9.09
C GLU A 88 -23.15 -18.20 -9.62
N ASN A 89 -22.07 -17.45 -9.85
CA ASN A 89 -20.78 -17.97 -10.31
C ASN A 89 -19.75 -18.08 -9.16
N ALA A 90 -20.21 -18.11 -7.91
CA ALA A 90 -19.37 -18.27 -6.74
C ALA A 90 -18.54 -19.56 -6.78
N THR A 91 -17.23 -19.37 -6.66
CA THR A 91 -16.26 -20.44 -6.77
C THR A 91 -15.78 -20.86 -5.38
N ARG A 92 -15.95 -22.15 -5.09
CA ARG A 92 -15.59 -22.72 -3.80
C ARG A 92 -14.08 -22.74 -3.59
N ARG A 93 -13.67 -22.56 -2.32
CA ARG A 93 -12.28 -22.63 -1.86
C ARG A 93 -11.54 -23.89 -2.31
N ILE A 94 -12.19 -25.05 -2.25
CA ILE A 94 -11.62 -26.34 -2.66
C ILE A 94 -11.27 -26.38 -4.15
N PHE A 95 -12.07 -25.71 -4.98
CA PHE A 95 -11.86 -25.63 -6.42
C PHE A 95 -10.70 -24.70 -6.73
N LEU A 96 -10.69 -23.49 -6.15
CA LEU A 96 -9.57 -22.54 -6.31
C LEU A 96 -8.23 -23.14 -5.89
N ARG A 97 -8.20 -23.88 -4.78
CA ARG A 97 -6.99 -24.60 -4.33
C ARG A 97 -6.52 -25.63 -5.36
N SER A 98 -7.45 -26.40 -5.92
CA SER A 98 -7.11 -27.46 -6.88
C SER A 98 -6.62 -26.90 -8.20
N MET A 99 -7.25 -25.83 -8.71
CA MET A 99 -6.90 -25.21 -9.99
C MET A 99 -5.62 -24.37 -9.92
N SER A 100 -5.38 -23.68 -8.80
CA SER A 100 -4.17 -22.87 -8.63
C SER A 100 -2.93 -23.65 -8.20
N GLY A 101 -3.09 -24.88 -7.68
CA GLY A 101 -2.01 -25.65 -7.07
C GLY A 101 -1.45 -25.03 -5.78
N MET A 102 -2.05 -23.93 -5.29
CA MET A 102 -1.56 -23.22 -4.11
C MET A 102 -1.93 -23.96 -2.82
N LYS A 103 -1.03 -23.90 -1.83
CA LYS A 103 -1.40 -24.25 -0.45
C LYS A 103 -2.48 -23.31 0.03
N ASP A 104 -3.38 -23.84 0.85
CA ASP A 104 -4.57 -23.14 1.29
C ASP A 104 -4.31 -21.74 1.91
N ARG A 105 -3.33 -21.63 2.81
CA ARG A 105 -2.95 -20.34 3.42
C ARG A 105 -2.43 -19.35 2.38
N VAL A 106 -1.64 -19.82 1.41
CA VAL A 106 -1.10 -19.00 0.32
C VAL A 106 -2.23 -18.49 -0.57
N MET A 107 -3.15 -19.38 -0.98
CA MET A 107 -4.32 -19.02 -1.77
C MET A 107 -5.16 -17.94 -1.09
N ARG A 108 -5.45 -18.06 0.22
CA ARG A 108 -6.20 -17.03 0.95
C ARG A 108 -5.48 -15.68 0.99
N ASN A 109 -4.17 -15.68 1.17
CA ASN A 109 -3.37 -14.45 1.15
C ASN A 109 -3.37 -13.82 -0.26
N SER A 110 -3.27 -14.63 -1.31
CA SER A 110 -3.37 -14.18 -2.70
C SER A 110 -4.75 -13.59 -3.01
N ILE A 111 -5.84 -14.17 -2.50
CA ILE A 111 -7.18 -13.57 -2.61
C ILE A 111 -7.26 -12.23 -1.85
N ALA A 112 -6.66 -12.14 -0.66
CA ALA A 112 -6.62 -10.89 0.09
C ALA A 112 -5.88 -9.79 -0.67
N LEU A 113 -4.75 -10.13 -1.30
CA LEU A 113 -3.98 -9.23 -2.15
C LEU A 113 -4.78 -8.77 -3.39
N LEU A 114 -5.50 -9.69 -4.06
CA LEU A 114 -6.33 -9.33 -5.21
C LEU A 114 -7.49 -8.41 -4.84
N ARG A 115 -8.02 -8.49 -3.61
CA ARG A 115 -9.12 -7.64 -3.13
C ARG A 115 -8.77 -6.16 -3.05
N GLU A 116 -7.49 -5.81 -3.07
CA GLU A 116 -7.06 -4.41 -3.12
C GLU A 116 -7.42 -3.75 -4.45
N LYS A 117 -7.55 -4.54 -5.54
CA LYS A 117 -7.85 -4.03 -6.88
C LYS A 117 -9.16 -4.56 -7.47
N TYR A 118 -9.62 -5.72 -7.00
CA TYR A 118 -10.81 -6.40 -7.52
C TYR A 118 -11.89 -6.57 -6.46
N PRO A 119 -13.18 -6.34 -6.77
CA PRO A 119 -14.26 -6.48 -5.81
C PRO A 119 -14.66 -7.96 -5.61
N ILE A 120 -13.74 -8.75 -5.06
CA ILE A 120 -13.92 -10.18 -4.80
C ILE A 120 -14.64 -10.36 -3.45
N LEU A 121 -15.92 -10.72 -3.50
CA LEU A 121 -16.74 -10.93 -2.31
C LEU A 121 -16.69 -12.39 -1.85
N ASN A 122 -16.98 -12.59 -0.57
CA ASN A 122 -17.23 -13.90 0.03
C ASN A 122 -18.15 -13.70 1.25
N PHE A 123 -19.43 -13.99 1.08
CA PHE A 123 -20.39 -13.94 2.17
C PHE A 123 -20.30 -15.20 3.05
N GLN A 124 -20.70 -15.10 4.31
CA GLN A 124 -20.69 -16.22 5.27
C GLN A 124 -21.72 -17.32 4.99
N ASN A 125 -22.36 -17.31 3.81
CA ASN A 125 -23.29 -18.34 3.37
C ASN A 125 -22.61 -19.59 2.79
N GLY A 126 -21.28 -19.56 2.60
CA GLY A 126 -20.49 -20.71 2.15
C GLY A 126 -20.47 -20.95 0.63
N GLU A 127 -21.01 -20.02 -0.17
CA GLU A 127 -21.10 -20.17 -1.63
C GLU A 127 -19.73 -20.07 -2.32
N GLY A 128 -18.81 -19.28 -1.77
CA GLY A 128 -17.44 -19.15 -2.28
C GLY A 128 -17.06 -17.72 -2.62
N TYR A 129 -16.08 -17.59 -3.52
CA TYR A 129 -15.55 -16.30 -3.97
C TYR A 129 -16.10 -15.95 -5.35
N TYR A 130 -16.47 -14.70 -5.56
CA TYR A 130 -16.93 -14.18 -6.85
C TYR A 130 -16.66 -12.68 -6.97
N LEU A 131 -16.62 -12.17 -8.20
CA LEU A 131 -16.59 -10.74 -8.48
C LEU A 131 -18.00 -10.17 -8.45
N SER A 132 -18.19 -9.04 -7.78
CA SER A 132 -19.44 -8.29 -7.83
C SER A 132 -19.17 -6.82 -8.08
N TYR A 133 -19.99 -6.23 -8.94
CA TYR A 133 -20.00 -4.78 -9.19
C TYR A 133 -21.34 -4.16 -8.78
N ASP A 134 -22.21 -4.94 -8.12
CA ASP A 134 -23.47 -4.45 -7.57
C ASP A 134 -23.19 -3.61 -6.32
N PRO A 135 -23.52 -2.29 -6.32
CA PRO A 135 -23.31 -1.42 -5.17
C PRO A 135 -23.96 -1.93 -3.88
N VAL A 136 -25.09 -2.64 -3.98
CA VAL A 136 -25.80 -3.17 -2.82
C VAL A 136 -24.99 -4.29 -2.18
N GLU A 137 -24.53 -5.26 -2.96
CA GLU A 137 -23.67 -6.35 -2.46
C GLU A 137 -22.35 -5.83 -1.91
N LEU A 138 -21.74 -4.84 -2.57
CA LEU A 138 -20.49 -4.22 -2.11
C LEU A 138 -20.67 -3.54 -0.76
N ALA A 139 -21.76 -2.79 -0.57
CA ALA A 139 -22.08 -2.17 0.72
C ALA A 139 -22.33 -3.21 1.81
N GLN A 140 -23.08 -4.28 1.50
CA GLN A 140 -23.32 -5.39 2.43
C GLN A 140 -22.02 -6.07 2.85
N TYR A 141 -21.14 -6.39 1.89
CA TYR A 141 -19.86 -7.02 2.16
C TYR A 141 -18.95 -6.11 2.99
N ARG A 142 -18.89 -4.81 2.67
CA ARG A 142 -18.15 -3.82 3.47
C ARG A 142 -18.65 -3.81 4.92
N ASN A 143 -19.97 -3.77 5.14
CA ASN A 143 -20.53 -3.78 6.49
C ASN A 143 -20.19 -5.08 7.24
N GLN A 144 -20.24 -6.23 6.56
CA GLN A 144 -19.81 -7.51 7.13
C GLN A 144 -18.36 -7.46 7.61
N GLU A 145 -17.42 -6.99 6.78
CA GLU A 145 -16.01 -6.92 7.15
C GLU A 145 -15.75 -5.88 8.26
N MET A 146 -16.44 -4.74 8.24
CA MET A 146 -16.35 -3.75 9.33
C MET A 146 -16.81 -4.31 10.67
N HIS A 147 -17.91 -5.07 10.69
CA HIS A 147 -18.35 -5.77 11.90
C HIS A 147 -17.34 -6.80 12.39
N ARG A 148 -16.70 -7.55 11.47
CA ARG A 148 -15.61 -8.47 11.84
C ARG A 148 -14.44 -7.73 12.46
N ILE A 149 -14.03 -6.60 11.89
CA ILE A 149 -12.94 -5.76 12.43
C ILE A 149 -13.29 -5.29 13.84
N GLN A 150 -14.51 -4.77 14.06
CA GLN A 150 -14.98 -4.35 15.38
C GLN A 150 -14.97 -5.50 16.40
N ASN A 151 -15.41 -6.69 16.00
CA ASN A 151 -15.42 -7.86 16.88
C ASN A 151 -14.00 -8.32 17.23
N ILE A 152 -13.06 -8.31 16.28
CA ILE A 152 -11.64 -8.60 16.53
C ILE A 152 -11.08 -7.58 17.52
N TYR A 153 -11.34 -6.29 17.29
CA TYR A 153 -10.88 -5.23 18.18
C TYR A 153 -11.43 -5.40 19.61
N ARG A 154 -12.73 -5.67 19.76
CA ARG A 154 -13.36 -5.97 21.07
C ARG A 154 -12.72 -7.17 21.77
N ALA A 155 -12.37 -8.23 21.02
CA ALA A 155 -11.72 -9.41 21.57
C ALA A 155 -10.33 -9.11 22.15
N LEU A 156 -9.66 -8.06 21.68
CA LEU A 156 -8.38 -7.58 22.23
C LEU A 156 -8.54 -6.81 23.54
N GLY A 157 -9.75 -6.48 23.98
CA GLY A 157 -9.98 -5.65 25.17
C GLY A 157 -9.34 -6.17 26.46
N GLY A 158 -9.19 -7.49 26.61
CA GLY A 158 -8.45 -8.08 27.74
C GLY A 158 -6.94 -7.82 27.68
N VAL A 159 -6.36 -7.90 26.48
CA VAL A 159 -4.94 -7.62 26.21
C VAL A 159 -4.68 -6.12 26.37
N ASN A 160 -5.49 -5.28 25.74
CA ASN A 160 -5.37 -3.83 25.77
C ASN A 160 -5.48 -3.29 27.21
N ARG A 161 -6.36 -3.88 28.04
CA ARG A 161 -6.47 -3.55 29.47
C ARG A 161 -5.16 -3.81 30.22
N ILE A 162 -4.49 -4.92 29.95
CA ILE A 162 -3.21 -5.27 30.60
C ILE A 162 -2.08 -4.35 30.09
N LEU A 163 -2.12 -3.97 28.81
CA LEU A 163 -1.14 -3.07 28.19
C LEU A 163 -1.38 -1.58 28.50
N GLY A 164 -2.52 -1.22 29.10
CA GLY A 164 -2.86 0.17 29.42
C GLY A 164 -3.36 1.00 28.23
N GLU A 165 -3.70 0.36 27.11
CA GLU A 165 -4.24 1.03 25.92
C GLU A 165 -5.74 1.31 26.13
N VAL A 166 -6.13 2.59 26.10
CA VAL A 166 -7.52 3.00 26.30
C VAL A 166 -8.32 2.68 25.04
N ASN A 167 -9.42 1.94 25.19
CA ASN A 167 -10.38 1.74 24.11
C ASN A 167 -10.99 3.10 23.73
N HIS A 168 -10.61 3.65 22.57
CA HIS A 168 -11.36 4.73 21.96
C HIS A 168 -12.71 4.16 21.47
N GLU A 169 -13.77 4.52 22.20
CA GLU A 169 -15.17 4.28 21.82
C GLU A 169 -15.61 5.14 20.63
#